data_AF-A0A2G6THC7-F1
#
_entry.id   AF-A0A2G6THC7-F1
#
_cell.length_a   1.000
_cell.length_b   1.000
_cell.length_c   1.000
_cell.angle_alpha   90.00
_cell.angle_beta   90.00
_cell.angle_gamma   90.00
#
_symmetry.space_group_name_H-M   'P 1'
#
loop_
_entity.id
_entity.type
_entity.pdbx_description
1 polymer ?
#
loop_
_entity_poly.entity_id
_entity_poly.type
_entity_poly.pdbx_seq_one_letter_code
_entity_poly.pdbx_strand_id
1 'polypeptide(L)' 'MIEFLNFMFSGDTDRVITCFTMFCIMIYAPISFLKFCWRYFLRYLNIRKHGYPPVHCDADGDTIENGNP' A
#
# COMPACT_ATOMS: atom_id res chain seq x y z
N MET A 1 20.11 -14.37 13.60
CA MET A 1 19.99 -14.22 12.13
C MET A 1 20.42 -15.50 11.40
N ILE A 2 21.61 -16.05 11.68
CA ILE A 2 22.09 -17.31 11.09
C ILE A 2 21.17 -18.50 11.41
N GLU A 3 20.65 -18.59 12.64
CA GLU A 3 19.69 -19.65 13.03
C GLU A 3 18.35 -19.55 12.29
N PHE A 4 17.87 -18.34 12.02
CA PHE A 4 16.65 -18.12 11.24
C PHE A 4 16.84 -18.51 9.77
N LEU A 5 18.02 -18.22 9.20
CA LEU A 5 18.39 -18.66 7.86
C LEU A 5 18.49 -20.19 7.78
N ASN A 6 19.12 -20.82 8.77
CA ASN A 6 19.19 -22.28 8.85
C ASN A 6 17.80 -22.93 9.01
N PHE A 7 16.90 -22.30 9.76
CA PHE A 7 15.50 -22.72 9.87
C PHE A 7 14.76 -22.56 8.53
N MET A 8 14.92 -21.41 7.86
CA MET A 8 14.26 -21.10 6.59
C MET A 8 14.70 -22.03 5.45
N PHE A 9 15.98 -22.42 5.41
CA PHE A 9 16.55 -23.30 4.40
C PHE A 9 16.65 -24.78 4.85
N SER A 10 16.03 -25.15 5.97
CA SER A 10 15.99 -26.55 6.44
C SER A 10 15.01 -27.40 5.62
N GLY A 11 15.50 -27.86 4.46
CA GLY A 11 15.09 -29.09 3.77
C GLY A 11 13.78 -29.08 2.98
N ASP A 12 12.72 -28.48 3.51
CA ASP A 12 11.38 -28.57 2.91
C ASP A 12 11.10 -27.34 2.03
N THR A 13 10.90 -27.56 0.73
CA THR A 13 10.54 -26.49 -0.24
C THR A 13 9.32 -25.70 0.22
N ASP A 14 8.37 -26.35 0.89
CA ASP A 14 7.13 -25.75 1.37
C ASP A 14 7.38 -24.73 2.50
N ARG A 15 8.42 -24.96 3.33
CA ARG A 15 8.82 -24.01 4.38
C ARG A 15 9.48 -22.77 3.81
N VAL A 16 10.33 -22.95 2.80
CA VAL A 16 10.97 -21.84 2.08
C VAL A 16 9.91 -20.94 1.44
N ILE A 17 8.93 -21.54 0.75
CA ILE A 17 7.83 -20.81 0.09
C ILE A 17 6.96 -20.09 1.13
N THR A 18 6.61 -20.75 2.24
CA THR A 18 5.76 -20.15 3.29
C THR A 18 6.47 -18.98 3.98
N CYS A 19 7.75 -19.12 4.31
CA CYS A 19 8.53 -18.04 4.93
C CYS A 19 8.72 -16.86 3.97
N PHE A 20 9.00 -17.12 2.69
CA PHE A 20 9.15 -16.07 1.68
C PHE A 20 7.84 -15.31 1.45
N THR A 21 6.72 -16.03 1.32
CA THR A 21 5.40 -15.40 1.14
C THR A 21 4.99 -14.55 2.35
N MET A 22 5.21 -15.02 3.59
CA MET A 22 4.99 -14.20 4.78
C MET A 22 5.84 -12.93 4.79
N PHE A 23 7.13 -13.03 4.43
CA PHE A 23 8.02 -11.88 4.37
C PHE A 23 7.55 -10.85 3.34
N CYS A 24 7.12 -11.30 2.15
CA CYS A 24 6.55 -10.42 1.13
C CYS A 24 5.28 -9.71 1.62
N ILE A 25 4.37 -10.41 2.31
CA ILE A 25 3.15 -9.80 2.87
C ILE A 25 3.50 -8.77 3.95
N MET A 26 4.45 -9.10 4.83
CA MET A 26 4.89 -8.22 5.92
C MET A 26 5.50 -6.91 5.41
N ILE A 27 6.11 -6.91 4.21
CA ILE A 27 6.62 -5.69 3.55
C ILE A 27 5.53 -4.98 2.74
N TYR A 28 4.70 -5.74 2.02
CA TYR A 28 3.69 -5.18 1.14
C TYR A 28 2.61 -4.41 1.90
N ALA A 29 2.15 -4.94 3.04
CA ALA A 29 1.11 -4.33 3.86
C ALA A 29 1.48 -2.91 4.36
N PRO A 30 2.64 -2.69 5.03
CA PRO A 30 3.01 -1.36 5.50
C PRO A 30 3.29 -0.39 4.35
N ILE A 31 3.86 -0.86 3.23
CA ILE A 31 4.05 0.00 2.05
C ILE A 31 2.71 0.47 1.49
N SER A 32 1.73 -0.44 1.40
CA SER A 32 0.39 -0.10 0.91
C SER A 32 -0.32 0.87 1.85
N PHE A 33 -0.19 0.66 3.16
CA PHE A 33 -0.70 1.59 4.17
C PHE A 33 -0.03 2.97 4.08
N LEU A 34 1.30 3.03 3.95
CA LEU A 34 2.03 4.29 3.79
C LEU A 34 1.59 5.01 2.51
N LYS A 35 1.41 4.31 1.39
CA LYS A 35 0.89 4.89 0.16
C LYS A 35 -0.52 5.45 0.36
N PHE A 36 -1.39 4.75 1.08
CA PHE A 36 -2.73 5.24 1.40
C PHE A 36 -2.68 6.53 2.23
N CYS A 37 -1.92 6.54 3.32
CA CYS A 37 -1.71 7.72 4.15
C CYS A 37 -1.12 8.88 3.35
N TRP A 38 -0.16 8.60 2.47
CA TRP A 38 0.48 9.60 1.61
C TRP A 38 -0.50 10.22 0.62
N ARG A 39 -1.36 9.43 -0.03
CA ARG A 39 -2.42 9.93 -0.91
C ARG A 39 -3.37 10.87 -0.16
N TYR A 40 -3.82 10.47 1.03
CA TYR A 40 -4.71 11.29 1.85
C TYR A 40 -4.04 12.59 2.33
N PHE A 41 -2.77 12.52 2.72
CA PHE A 41 -2.00 13.68 3.11
C PHE A 41 -1.81 14.68 1.96
N LEU A 42 -1.44 14.20 0.77
CA LEU A 42 -1.32 15.03 -0.42
C LEU A 42 -2.65 15.67 -0.81
N ARG A 43 -3.77 14.91 -0.71
CA ARG A 43 -5.12 15.44 -0.92
C ARG A 43 -5.43 16.60 0.03
N TYR A 44 -5.16 16.43 1.31
CA TYR A 44 -5.36 17.50 2.29
C TYR A 44 -4.51 18.74 1.98
N LEU A 45 -3.24 18.55 1.61
CA LEU A 45 -2.37 19.66 1.21
C LEU A 45 -2.84 20.36 -0.07
N ASN A 46 -3.33 19.62 -1.05
CA ASN A 46 -3.88 20.19 -2.29
C ASN A 46 -5.12 21.03 -2.01
N ILE A 47 -6.05 20.52 -1.19
CA ILE A 47 -7.25 21.29 -0.79
C ILE A 47 -6.85 22.57 -0.05
N ARG A 48 -5.84 22.52 0.82
CA ARG A 48 -5.38 23.70 1.56
C ARG A 48 -4.69 24.74 0.67
N LYS A 49 -4.02 24.32 -0.40
CA LYS A 49 -3.29 25.20 -1.33
C LYS A 49 -4.18 25.77 -2.44
N HIS A 50 -5.09 24.97 -2.98
CA HIS A 50 -5.86 25.29 -4.19
C HIS A 50 -7.37 25.39 -3.94
N GLY A 51 -7.85 25.07 -2.75
CA GLY A 51 -9.28 24.98 -2.44
C GLY A 51 -9.87 23.60 -2.77
N TYR A 52 -11.17 23.43 -2.51
CA TYR A 52 -11.88 22.22 -2.89
C TYR A 52 -11.90 22.09 -4.43
N PRO A 53 -11.74 20.88 -5.01
CA PRO A 53 -11.76 20.72 -6.45
C PRO A 53 -13.07 21.23 -7.08
N PRO A 54 -13.03 21.63 -8.36
CA PRO A 54 -14.22 22.12 -9.04
C PRO A 54 -15.32 21.03 -9.08
N VAL A 55 -16.59 21.45 -9.17
CA VAL A 55 -17.80 20.61 -8.98
C VAL A 55 -17.89 19.38 -9.91
N HIS A 56 -17.03 19.26 -10.92
CA HIS A 56 -16.96 18.13 -11.84
C HIS A 56 -15.78 17.16 -11.56
N CYS A 57 -14.93 17.48 -10.59
CA CYS A 57 -13.85 16.65 -10.10
C CYS A 57 -14.10 16.29 -8.63
N ASP A 58 -13.91 15.03 -8.29
CA ASP A 58 -13.94 14.59 -6.92
C ASP A 58 -12.69 15.07 -6.17
N ALA A 59 -12.67 14.89 -4.85
CA ALA A 59 -11.55 15.36 -4.04
C ALA A 59 -10.29 14.49 -4.12
N ASP A 60 -10.31 13.36 -4.83
CA ASP A 60 -9.13 12.58 -5.25
C ASP A 60 -8.58 13.02 -6.62
N GLY A 61 -9.31 13.88 -7.35
CA GLY A 61 -8.94 14.35 -8.68
C GLY A 61 -9.50 13.47 -9.81
N ASP A 62 -10.38 12.52 -9.48
CA ASP A 62 -11.11 11.71 -10.44
C ASP A 62 -12.33 12.50 -10.97
N THR A 63 -12.67 12.34 -12.25
CA THR A 63 -13.93 12.88 -12.78
C THR A 63 -15.10 12.14 -12.14
N ILE A 64 -16.17 12.87 -11.79
CA ILE A 64 -17.37 12.31 -11.13
C ILE A 64 -17.98 11.15 -11.95
N GLU A 65 -17.74 11.12 -13.25
CA GLU A 65 -18.19 10.07 -14.18
C GLU A 65 -17.52 8.70 -13.96
N ASN A 66 -16.35 8.64 -13.29
CA ASN A 66 -15.70 7.39 -12.92
C ASN A 66 -16.15 6.87 -11.53
N GLY A 67 -17.16 7.53 -10.93
CA GLY A 67 -17.97 6.95 -9.87
C GLY A 67 -18.78 5.80 -10.45
N ASN A 68 -18.15 4.61 -10.55
CA ASN A 68 -18.88 3.37 -10.73
C ASN A 68 -19.91 3.28 -9.57
N PRO A 69 -21.19 2.96 -9.84
CA PRO A 69 -22.19 2.81 -8.78
C PRO A 69 -21.77 1.81 -7.71
#